data_AF-A0A6I5C7G5-F1
#
_entry.id   AF-A0A6I5C7G5-F1
#
_cell.length_a   1.000
_cell.length_b   1.000
_cell.length_c   1.000
_cell.angle_alpha   90.00
_cell.angle_beta   90.00
_cell.angle_gamma   90.00
#
_symmetry.space_group_name_H-M   'P 1'
#
loop_
_entity.id
_entity.type
_entity.pdbx_description
1 polymer ?
#
loop_
_entity_poly.entity_id
_entity_poly.type
_entity_poly.pdbx_seq_one_letter_code
_entity_poly.pdbx_strand_id
1 'polypeptide(L)' 'MKPPEDPPEVRIDAPHRELLDQILDKWSLAVLNDLCERPCRFNELRRAIPQVTQKSLTATLRRLERNGVIEREVVSTRP' A
#
# COMPACT_ATOMS: atom_id res chain seq x y z
N MET A 1 8.49 -28.28 32.07
CA MET A 1 8.53 -27.85 30.65
C MET A 1 7.27 -27.01 30.43
N LYS A 2 7.40 -25.68 30.40
CA LYS A 2 6.27 -24.77 30.14
C LYS A 2 5.84 -24.98 28.68
N PRO A 3 4.54 -25.13 28.36
CA PRO A 3 4.09 -25.20 26.97
C PRO A 3 4.51 -23.91 26.25
N PRO A 4 4.75 -23.93 24.92
CA PRO A 4 4.95 -22.69 24.18
C PRO A 4 3.72 -21.80 24.42
N GLU A 5 3.93 -20.60 24.93
CA GLU A 5 2.89 -19.58 24.94
C GLU A 5 2.55 -19.32 23.48
N ASP A 6 1.30 -19.55 23.09
CA ASP A 6 0.82 -19.20 21.76
C ASP A 6 1.16 -17.73 21.49
N PRO A 7 1.66 -17.37 20.29
CA PRO A 7 1.93 -15.98 19.96
C PRO A 7 0.64 -15.17 20.17
N PRO A 8 0.75 -13.92 20.65
CA PRO A 8 -0.43 -13.11 20.92
C PRO A 8 -1.30 -13.05 19.66
N GLU A 9 -2.54 -13.52 19.79
CA GLU A 9 -3.51 -13.53 18.72
C GLU A 9 -3.73 -12.08 18.26
N VAL A 10 -3.38 -11.77 17.00
CA VAL A 10 -3.56 -10.41 16.47
C VAL A 10 -5.06 -10.17 16.28
N ARG A 11 -5.67 -9.45 17.23
CA ARG A 11 -7.09 -9.07 17.17
C ARG A 11 -7.23 -7.70 16.53
N ILE A 12 -7.92 -7.63 15.39
CA ILE A 12 -8.29 -6.37 14.75
C ILE A 12 -9.59 -5.88 15.39
N ASP A 13 -9.48 -4.96 16.34
CA ASP A 13 -10.62 -4.27 16.94
C ASP A 13 -11.13 -3.11 16.04
N ALA A 14 -12.16 -2.40 16.50
CA ALA A 14 -12.80 -1.34 15.72
C ALA A 14 -11.84 -0.18 15.35
N PRO A 15 -11.06 0.41 16.30
CA PRO A 15 -10.05 1.41 15.95
C PRO A 15 -9.01 0.93 14.94
N HIS A 16 -8.51 -0.31 15.08
CA HIS A 16 -7.58 -0.87 14.09
C HIS A 16 -8.24 -1.02 12.72
N ARG A 17 -9.52 -1.42 12.66
CA ARG A 17 -10.26 -1.54 11.40
C ARG A 17 -10.47 -0.19 10.71
N GLU A 18 -10.83 0.85 11.45
CA GLU A 18 -11.00 2.20 10.90
C GLU A 18 -9.69 2.75 10.31
N LEU A 19 -8.55 2.46 10.96
CA LEU A 19 -7.24 2.79 10.42
C LEU A 19 -6.94 2.00 9.14
N LEU A 20 -7.22 0.70 9.15
CA LEU A 20 -7.02 -0.17 8.00
C LEU A 20 -7.89 0.27 6.81
N ASP A 21 -9.14 0.68 7.03
CA ASP A 21 -10.02 1.16 5.95
C ASP A 21 -9.51 2.46 5.30
N GLN A 22 -8.77 3.28 6.05
CA GLN A 22 -8.14 4.49 5.51
C GLN A 22 -6.93 4.17 4.62
N ILE A 23 -6.28 3.03 4.83
CA ILE A 23 -5.06 2.65 4.12
C ILE A 23 -5.36 1.65 3.00
N LEU A 24 -6.14 0.62 3.30
CA LEU A 24 -6.42 -0.55 2.49
C LEU A 24 -7.69 -0.37 1.64
N ASP A 25 -7.54 0.25 0.47
CA ASP A 25 -8.53 0.13 -0.59
C ASP A 25 -8.28 -1.11 -1.48
N LYS A 26 -9.18 -1.31 -2.44
CA LYS A 26 -9.12 -2.36 -3.47
C LYS A 26 -7.75 -2.53 -4.13
N TRP A 27 -6.97 -1.46 -4.30
CA TRP A 27 -5.72 -1.48 -5.04
C TRP A 27 -4.48 -1.38 -4.15
N SER A 28 -4.67 -1.09 -2.86
CA SER A 28 -3.58 -0.79 -1.94
C SER A 28 -2.63 -1.95 -1.80
N LEU A 29 -3.15 -3.17 -1.60
CA LEU A 29 -2.31 -4.36 -1.48
C LEU A 29 -1.55 -4.66 -2.77
N ALA A 30 -2.16 -4.49 -3.95
CA ALA A 30 -1.49 -4.71 -5.22
C ALA A 30 -0.35 -3.69 -5.44
N VAL A 31 -0.61 -2.41 -5.17
CA VAL A 31 0.40 -1.35 -5.23
C VAL A 31 1.54 -1.60 -4.25
N LEU A 32 1.22 -1.96 -3.00
CA LEU A 32 2.22 -2.23 -1.98
C LEU A 32 3.04 -3.48 -2.30
N ASN A 33 2.43 -4.52 -2.88
CA ASN A 33 3.15 -5.71 -3.31
C ASN A 33 4.29 -5.36 -4.29
N ASP A 34 4.00 -4.54 -5.31
CA ASP A 34 5.03 -4.09 -6.27
C ASP A 34 6.07 -3.16 -5.62
N LEU A 35 5.64 -2.25 -4.74
CA LEU A 35 6.53 -1.26 -4.10
C LEU A 35 7.42 -1.86 -3.01
N CYS A 36 7.00 -2.95 -2.36
CA CYS A 36 7.80 -3.68 -1.39
C CYS A 36 9.02 -4.36 -2.03
N GLU A 37 8.95 -4.69 -3.32
CA GLU A 37 10.09 -5.26 -4.05
C GLU A 37 11.07 -4.18 -4.50
N ARG A 38 10.57 -3.07 -5.05
CA ARG A 38 11.39 -1.96 -5.57
C ARG A 38 10.61 -0.67 -5.76
N PRO A 39 11.27 0.51 -5.78
CA PRO A 39 10.65 1.73 -6.26
C PRO A 39 10.12 1.56 -7.69
N CYS A 40 8.87 1.91 -7.93
CA CYS A 40 8.21 1.78 -9.23
C CYS A 40 7.71 3.14 -9.73
N ARG A 41 7.84 3.39 -11.04
CA ARG A 41 7.18 4.52 -11.70
C ARG A 41 5.68 4.27 -11.81
N PHE A 42 4.92 5.36 -11.92
CA PHE A 42 3.46 5.30 -12.08
C PHE A 42 3.01 4.36 -13.22
N ASN A 43 3.67 4.44 -14.38
CA ASN A 43 3.31 3.62 -15.54
C ASN A 43 3.72 2.15 -15.39
N GLU A 44 4.72 1.84 -14.56
CA GLU A 44 5.08 0.44 -14.24
C GLU A 44 3.96 -0.17 -13.38
N LEU A 45 3.55 0.52 -12.31
CA LEU A 45 2.43 0.08 -11.45
C LEU A 45 1.13 -0.10 -12.24
N ARG A 46 0.82 0.82 -13.15
CA ARG A 46 -0.39 0.72 -14.00
C ARG A 46 -0.35 -0.49 -14.93
N ARG A 47 0.83 -0.92 -15.39
CA ARG A 47 1.00 -2.11 -16.24
C ARG A 47 0.96 -3.39 -15.42
N ALA A 48 1.52 -3.39 -14.21
CA ALA A 48 1.49 -4.51 -13.28
C ALA A 48 0.07 -4.82 -12.76
N ILE A 49 -0.82 -3.81 -12.74
CA ILE A 49 -2.21 -3.94 -12.27
C ILE A 49 -3.19 -3.58 -13.41
N PRO A 50 -3.42 -4.44 -14.42
CA PRO A 50 -4.14 -4.07 -15.64
C PRO A 50 -5.58 -3.57 -15.42
N GLN A 51 -6.21 -3.96 -14.31
CA GLN A 51 -7.60 -3.62 -13.99
C GLN A 51 -7.71 -2.24 -13.30
N VAL A 52 -6.60 -1.63 -12.91
CA VAL A 52 -6.61 -0.31 -12.26
C VAL A 52 -6.75 0.79 -13.31
N THR A 53 -7.70 1.71 -13.09
CA THR A 53 -7.75 2.93 -13.90
C THR A 53 -6.66 3.91 -13.46
N GLN A 54 -6.23 4.80 -14.35
CA GLN A 54 -5.27 5.86 -13.98
C GLN A 54 -5.78 6.73 -12.82
N LYS A 55 -7.09 7.04 -12.81
CA LYS A 55 -7.73 7.80 -11.73
C LYS A 55 -7.67 7.05 -10.41
N SER A 56 -8.02 5.76 -10.41
CA SER A 56 -7.97 4.92 -9.21
C SER A 56 -6.54 4.77 -8.69
N LEU A 57 -5.57 4.50 -9.55
CA LEU A 57 -4.16 4.38 -9.15
C LEU A 57 -3.65 5.69 -8.54
N THR A 58 -3.99 6.84 -9.14
CA THR A 58 -3.63 8.16 -8.59
C THR A 58 -4.26 8.39 -7.21
N ALA A 59 -5.52 8.01 -7.04
CA ALA A 59 -6.22 8.14 -5.76
C ALA A 59 -5.60 7.25 -4.68
N THR A 60 -5.28 5.99 -5.01
CA THR A 60 -4.61 5.03 -4.13
C THR A 60 -3.24 5.56 -3.70
N LEU A 61 -2.38 5.94 -4.66
CA LEU A 61 -1.03 6.44 -4.36
C LEU A 61 -1.06 7.70 -3.47
N ARG A 62 -1.92 8.68 -3.79
CA ARG A 62 -2.06 9.90 -2.96
C ARG A 62 -2.55 9.60 -1.55
N ARG A 63 -3.43 8.61 -1.38
CA ARG A 63 -3.93 8.22 -0.06
C ARG A 63 -2.84 7.52 0.75
N LEU A 64 -2.13 6.57 0.14
CA LEU A 64 -1.01 5.89 0.77
C LEU A 64 0.11 6.88 1.15
N GLU A 65 0.43 7.83 0.28
CA GLU A 65 1.41 8.91 0.54
C GLU A 65 0.95 9.79 1.71
N ARG A 66 -0.30 10.25 1.71
CA ARG A 66 -0.85 11.10 2.79
C ARG A 66 -0.82 10.39 4.15
N ASN A 67 -1.05 9.08 4.16
CA ASN A 67 -1.04 8.27 5.37
C ASN A 67 0.38 7.81 5.76
N GLY A 68 1.43 8.24 5.05
CA GLY A 68 2.82 7.91 5.34
C GLY A 68 3.21 6.47 5.03
N VAL A 69 2.42 5.76 4.21
CA VAL A 69 2.66 4.35 3.86
C VAL A 69 3.66 4.22 2.71
N ILE A 70 3.70 5.22 1.82
CA ILE A 70 4.66 5.29 0.72
C ILE A 70 5.25 6.69 0.62
N GLU A 71 6.39 6.81 -0.02
CA GLU A 71 7.00 8.09 -0.37
C GLU A 71 6.95 8.31 -1.89
N ARG A 72 6.80 9.56 -2.31
CA ARG A 72 6.84 9.95 -3.72
C ARG A 72 8.07 10.78 -4.01
N GLU A 73 8.97 10.22 -4.80
CA GLU A 73 10.13 10.93 -5.31
C GLU A 73 9.84 11.55 -6.70
N VAL A 74 10.18 12.83 -6.88
CA VAL A 74 10.12 13.51 -8.19
C VAL A 74 11.52 13.52 -8.80
N VAL A 75 11.79 12.55 -9.66
CA VAL A 75 13.04 12.51 -10.41
C VAL A 75 12.95 13.52 -11.55
N SER A 76 13.82 14.52 -11.55
CA SER A 76 13.91 15.50 -12.64
C SER A 76 14.40 14.79 -13.91
N THR A 77 13.51 14.61 -14.87
CA THR A 77 13.90 14.25 -16.23
C THR A 77 14.23 15.53 -16.98
N ARG A 78 15.39 16.14 -16.68
CA ARG A 78 16.00 17.04 -17.67
C ARG A 78 16.33 16.17 -18.89
N PRO A 79 16.02 16.63 -20.12
CA PRO A 79 16.61 16.01 -21.30
C PRO A 79 18.14 16.15 -21.29
#